data_AF-A0A364K4X5-F1
#
_entry.id   AF-A0A364K4X5-F1
#
_cell.length_a   1.000
_cell.length_b   1.000
_cell.length_c   1.000
_cell.angle_alpha   90.00
_cell.angle_beta   90.00
_cell.angle_gamma   90.00
#
_symmetry.space_group_name_H-M   'P 1'
#
loop_
_entity.id
_entity.type
_entity.pdbx_description
1 polymer ?
#
loop_
_entity_poly.entity_id
_entity_poly.type
_entity_poly.pdbx_seq_one_letter_code
_entity_poly.pdbx_strand_id
1 'polypeptide(L)' 'MHLNENERNIVIRALTKVLETEPPYARADEYKKLLERLKREQIADDVYLPEHSRYDIDDV' A
#
# COMPACT_ATOMS: atom_id res chain seq x y z
N MET A 1 6.15 -10.55 8.20
CA MET A 1 6.50 -10.30 6.79
C MET A 1 6.31 -8.80 6.58
N HIS A 2 7.39 -8.05 6.42
CA HIS A 2 7.32 -6.60 6.17
C HIS A 2 7.37 -6.40 4.65
N LEU A 3 6.39 -5.67 4.12
CA LEU A 3 6.35 -5.28 2.71
C LEU A 3 7.16 -4.00 2.53
N ASN A 4 8.06 -3.99 1.56
CA ASN A 4 8.74 -2.78 1.12
C ASN A 4 7.74 -1.82 0.46
N GLU A 5 8.09 -0.54 0.32
CA GLU A 5 7.19 0.51 -0.19
C GLU A 5 6.54 0.14 -1.54
N ASN A 6 7.34 -0.39 -2.47
CA ASN A 6 6.86 -0.82 -3.78
C ASN A 6 5.87 -1.99 -3.69
N GLU A 7 6.17 -2.99 -2.86
CA GLU A 7 5.29 -4.14 -2.64
C GLU A 7 3.98 -3.68 -1.98
N ARG A 8 4.07 -2.77 -1.02
CA ARG A 8 2.92 -2.16 -0.33
C ARG A 8 2.01 -1.43 -1.32
N ASN A 9 2.58 -0.63 -2.23
CA ASN A 9 1.85 0.08 -3.28
C ASN A 9 1.16 -0.88 -4.26
N ILE A 10 1.82 -1.97 -4.65
CA ILE A 10 1.23 -3.01 -5.50
C ILE A 10 0.04 -3.66 -4.79
N VAL A 11 0.20 -4.04 -3.52
CA VAL A 11 -0.86 -4.67 -2.72
C VAL A 11 -2.04 -3.72 -2.54
N ILE A 12 -1.81 -2.44 -2.23
CA ILE A 12 -2.88 -1.41 -2.12
C ILE A 12 -3.68 -1.33 -3.42
N ARG A 13 -3.01 -1.21 -4.57
CA ARG A 13 -3.67 -1.11 -5.89
C ARG A 13 -4.46 -2.38 -6.23
N ALA A 14 -3.87 -3.55 -5.97
CA ALA A 14 -4.54 -4.83 -6.20
C ALA A 14 -5.78 -4.97 -5.31
N LEU A 15 -5.67 -4.67 -4.00
CA LEU A 15 -6.80 -4.75 -3.08
C LEU A 15 -7.91 -3.77 -3.43
N THR A 16 -7.58 -2.55 -3.85
CA THR A 16 -8.56 -1.57 -4.31
C THR A 16 -9.32 -2.09 -5.53
N LYS A 17 -8.63 -2.60 -6.55
CA LYS A 17 -9.29 -3.18 -7.71
C LYS A 17 -10.19 -4.36 -7.35
N VAL A 18 -9.71 -5.28 -6.52
CA VAL A 18 -10.49 -6.41 -6.01
C VAL A 18 -11.79 -5.90 -5.38
N LEU A 19 -11.72 -4.93 -4.47
CA LEU A 19 -12.91 -4.35 -3.83
C LEU A 19 -13.87 -3.62 -4.79
N GLU A 20 -13.39 -3.15 -5.95
CA GLU A 20 -14.17 -2.45 -6.97
C GLU A 20 -14.82 -3.39 -8.00
N THR A 21 -14.21 -4.54 -8.31
CA THR A 21 -14.57 -5.33 -9.52
C THR A 21 -15.50 -6.53 -9.32
N GLU A 22 -15.76 -7.04 -8.11
CA GLU A 22 -16.59 -8.25 -7.92
C GLU A 22 -17.65 -8.11 -6.79
N PRO A 23 -18.77 -8.86 -6.88
CA PRO A 23 -19.85 -8.87 -5.88
C PRO A 23 -19.36 -9.52 -4.57
N PRO A 24 -20.12 -9.42 -3.45
CA PRO A 24 -19.55 -9.25 -2.12
C PRO A 24 -18.60 -10.39 -1.78
N TYR A 25 -17.30 -10.10 -1.86
CA TYR A 25 -16.30 -11.01 -1.33
C TYR A 25 -16.71 -11.34 0.09
N ALA A 26 -16.75 -12.63 0.41
CA ALA A 26 -17.08 -13.13 1.75
C ALA A 26 -16.21 -12.50 2.86
N ARG A 27 -15.15 -11.77 2.48
CA ARG A 27 -14.18 -11.08 3.33
C ARG A 27 -13.92 -9.62 2.94
N ALA A 28 -14.86 -8.95 2.27
CA ALA A 28 -14.71 -7.54 1.87
C ALA A 28 -14.33 -6.64 3.07
N ASP A 29 -14.87 -6.91 4.26
CA ASP A 29 -14.51 -6.24 5.51
C ASP A 29 -13.05 -6.49 5.93
N GLU A 30 -12.52 -7.71 5.76
CA GLU A 30 -11.12 -8.02 6.06
C GLU A 30 -10.19 -7.30 5.08
N TYR A 31 -10.55 -7.26 3.80
CA TYR A 31 -9.78 -6.53 2.79
C TYR A 31 -9.82 -5.02 3.03
N LYS A 32 -10.96 -4.46 3.43
CA LYS A 32 -11.04 -3.04 3.83
C LYS A 32 -10.12 -2.74 5.01
N LYS A 33 -10.16 -3.55 6.07
CA LYS A 33 -9.28 -3.39 7.24
C LYS A 33 -7.81 -3.47 6.86
N LEU A 34 -7.45 -4.42 5.99
CA LEU A 34 -6.09 -4.56 5.48
C LEU A 34 -5.66 -3.34 4.65
N LEU A 35 -6.53 -2.85 3.76
CA LEU A 35 -6.27 -1.67 2.95
C LEU A 35 -6.06 -0.42 3.81
N GLU A 36 -6.90 -0.20 4.82
CA GLU A 36 -6.76 0.94 5.74
C GLU A 36 -5.48 0.86 6.58
N ARG A 37 -5.06 -0.35 6.96
CA ARG A 37 -3.81 -0.56 7.68
C ARG A 37 -2.62 -0.24 6.79
N LEU A 38 -2.59 -0.76 5.56
CA LEU A 38 -1.50 -0.52 4.61
C LEU A 38 -1.37 0.97 4.24
N LYS A 39 -2.49 1.69 4.10
CA LYS A 39 -2.49 3.14 3.87
C LYS A 39 -1.95 3.92 5.09
N ARG A 40 -2.31 3.51 6.31
CA ARG A 40 -1.76 4.13 7.54
C ARG A 40 -0.27 3.87 7.70
N GLU A 41 0.19 2.66 7.41
CA GLU A 41 1.61 2.33 7.42
C GLU A 41 2.38 3.12 6.35
N GLN A 42 1.79 3.34 5.16
CA GLN A 42 2.36 4.22 4.13
C GLN A 42 2.48 5.68 4.59
N ILE A 43 1.44 6.24 5.20
CA ILE A 43 1.48 7.61 5.74
C ILE A 43 2.51 7.71 6.87
N ALA A 44 2.63 6.69 7.72
CA ALA A 44 3.65 6.67 8.76
C ALA A 44 5.06 6.65 8.16
N ASP A 45 5.33 5.82 7.15
CA ASP A 45 6.60 5.85 6.41
C ASP A 45 6.90 7.26 5.85
N ASP A 46 5.91 7.88 5.21
CA ASP A 46 6.03 9.20 4.57
C ASP A 46 6.23 10.33 5.60
N VAL A 47 5.60 10.23 6.78
CA VAL A 47 5.75 11.19 7.90
C VAL A 47 7.08 10.99 8.65
N TYR A 48 7.62 9.77 8.68
CA TYR A 48 8.93 9.45 9.28
C TYR A 48 10.11 9.65 8.33
N LEU A 49 9.87 10.04 7.07
CA LEU A 49 10.89 10.45 6.11
C LEU A 49 10.93 11.99 5.99
N PRO A 50 11.46 12.74 6.98
CA PRO A 50 11.91 14.10 6.70
C PRO A 50 13.14 13.99 5.77
N GLU A 51 12.95 14.40 4.52
CA GLU A 51 14.00 14.92 3.63
C GLU A 51 15.06 14.00 3.00
N HIS A 52 15.03 12.66 3.08
CA HIS A 52 16.14 11.83 2.57
C HIS A 52 15.82 10.75 1.52
N SER A 53 14.92 11.02 0.58
CA SER A 53 14.93 10.26 -0.68
C SER A 53 14.54 11.12 -1.88
N ARG A 54 15.31 12.19 -2.07
CA ARG A 54 15.35 12.90 -3.35
C ARG A 54 16.25 12.09 -4.27
N TYR A 55 15.63 11.18 -5.04
CA TYR A 55 16.10 10.62 -6.31
C TYR A 55 17.57 10.15 -6.36
N ASP A 56 17.77 8.84 -6.26
CA ASP A 56 18.90 8.18 -6.94
C ASP A 56 18.39 6.83 -7.49
N ILE A 57 17.54 6.95 -8.51
CA ILE A 57 17.19 5.84 -9.41
C ILE A 57 17.28 6.40 -10.82
N ASP A 58 18.51 6.54 -11.31
CA ASP A 58 18.91 6.38 -12.72
C ASP A 58 20.46 6.32 -12.73
N ASP A 59 21.09 5.14 -12.78
CA ASP A 59 21.46 4.32 -13.97
C ASP A 59 22.76 4.80 -14.68
N VAL A 60 23.80 3.92 -14.62
CA VAL A 60 24.98 3.72 -15.52
C VAL A 60 26.06 4.82 -15.65
#